data_AF-A0AA39T5L9-F1
#
_entry.id   AF-A0AA39T5L9-F1
#
_cell.length_a   1.000
_cell.length_b   1.000
_cell.length_c   1.000
_cell.angle_alpha   90.00
_cell.angle_beta   90.00
_cell.angle_gamma   90.00
#
_symmetry.space_group_name_H-M   'P 1'
#
loop_
_entity.id
_entity.type
_entity.pdbx_description
1 polymer ?
#
loop_
_entity_poly.entity_id
_entity_poly.type
_entity_poly.pdbx_seq_one_letter_code
_entity_poly.pdbx_strand_id
1 'polypeptide(L)'
;VREYPCLVRLSDGGKFKFSTRVSSGDLHKFHSAYGSLLKASMTTLRKRDKKREKQRAEEAARRKKKLSEPIVVEGKKRGNGRRKRQRKMKAAIKQQTSIQKLQEREEAKAKAS
;
A
#
# COMPACT_ATOMS: atom_id res chain seq x y z
N VAL A 1 -21.31 -43.85 2.24
CA VAL A 1 -21.01 -42.43 2.51
C VAL A 1 -20.06 -41.94 1.43
N ARG A 2 -20.29 -40.80 0.80
CA ARG A 2 -19.39 -40.26 -0.22
C ARG A 2 -18.23 -39.54 0.47
N GLU A 3 -17.01 -39.96 0.20
CA GLU A 3 -15.80 -39.31 0.70
C GLU A 3 -15.19 -38.42 -0.38
N TYR A 4 -14.73 -37.24 0.01
CA TYR A 4 -14.16 -36.24 -0.88
C TYR A 4 -12.73 -35.92 -0.46
N PRO A 5 -11.75 -36.73 -0.88
CA PRO A 5 -10.36 -36.51 -0.52
C PRO A 5 -9.76 -35.31 -1.26
N CYS A 6 -8.90 -34.55 -0.59
CA CYS A 6 -8.19 -33.41 -1.16
C CYS A 6 -6.76 -33.80 -1.54
N LEU A 7 -6.26 -33.34 -2.70
CA LEU A 7 -4.88 -33.56 -3.13
C LEU A 7 -4.03 -32.31 -2.86
N VAL A 8 -2.97 -32.46 -2.08
CA VAL A 8 -2.00 -31.40 -1.80
C VAL A 8 -0.68 -31.74 -2.49
N ARG A 9 -0.11 -30.78 -3.21
CA ARG A 9 1.17 -30.93 -3.91
C ARG A 9 2.12 -29.81 -3.50
N LEU A 10 3.39 -30.17 -3.32
CA LEU A 10 4.47 -29.24 -3.04
C LEU A 10 5.56 -29.40 -4.10
N SER A 11 6.08 -28.28 -4.60
CA SER A 11 7.21 -28.24 -5.52
C SER A 11 8.12 -27.08 -5.18
N ASP A 12 9.41 -27.36 -4.94
CA ASP A 12 10.44 -26.32 -4.79
C ASP A 12 11.24 -26.18 -6.09
N GLY A 13 10.66 -25.44 -7.05
CA GLY A 13 11.31 -25.13 -8.32
C GLY A 13 11.75 -26.33 -9.16
N GLY A 14 11.25 -27.53 -8.88
CA GLY A 14 11.59 -28.78 -9.57
C GLY A 14 12.55 -29.71 -8.83
N LYS A 15 13.23 -29.27 -7.77
CA LYS A 15 14.19 -30.10 -7.00
C LYS A 15 13.51 -31.12 -6.10
N PHE A 16 12.46 -30.70 -5.41
CA PHE A 16 11.67 -31.56 -4.55
C PHE A 16 10.21 -31.52 -4.98
N LYS A 17 9.59 -32.69 -5.11
CA LYS A 17 8.18 -32.85 -5.45
C LYS A 17 7.54 -33.86 -4.51
N PHE A 18 6.57 -33.39 -3.73
CA PHE A 18 5.81 -34.25 -2.83
C PHE A 18 4.32 -34.11 -3.14
N SER A 19 3.57 -35.19 -2.98
CA SER A 19 2.13 -35.21 -3.13
C SER A 19 1.51 -36.05 -2.03
N THR A 20 0.43 -35.55 -1.43
CA THR A 20 -0.33 -36.26 -0.41
C THR A 20 -1.83 -36.13 -0.66
N ARG A 21 -2.58 -37.20 -0.40
CA ARG A 21 -4.05 -37.20 -0.43
C ARG A 21 -4.54 -37.17 1.02
N VAL A 22 -5.39 -36.19 1.32
CA VAL A 22 -5.97 -35.98 2.65
C VAL A 22 -7.41 -36.47 2.61
N SER A 23 -7.73 -37.46 3.44
CA SER A 23 -9.08 -37.97 3.65
C SER A 23 -9.91 -36.97 4.49
N SER A 24 -11.24 -37.09 4.47
CA SER A 24 -12.11 -36.26 5.32
C SER A 24 -11.91 -36.53 6.82
N GLY A 25 -11.60 -37.77 7.21
CA GLY A 25 -11.38 -38.16 8.60
C GLY A 25 -10.11 -37.58 9.22
N ASP A 26 -9.05 -37.41 8.42
CA ASP A 26 -7.76 -36.90 8.91
C ASP A 26 -7.61 -35.37 8.75
N LEU A 27 -8.63 -34.70 8.23
CA LEU A 27 -8.57 -33.28 7.87
C LEU A 27 -8.20 -32.39 9.07
N HIS A 28 -8.76 -32.66 10.25
CA HIS A 28 -8.48 -31.87 11.44
C HIS A 28 -7.02 -32.01 11.90
N LYS A 29 -6.50 -33.24 11.91
CA LYS A 29 -5.09 -33.52 12.25
C LYS A 29 -4.14 -32.85 11.26
N PHE A 30 -4.45 -32.97 9.96
CA PHE A 30 -3.69 -32.32 8.90
C PHE A 30 -3.67 -30.80 9.06
N HIS A 31 -4.81 -30.16 9.30
CA HIS A 31 -4.88 -28.71 9.49
C HIS A 31 -4.09 -28.22 10.71
N SER A 32 -4.13 -28.96 11.82
CA SER A 32 -3.37 -28.60 13.01
C SER A 32 -1.86 -28.66 12.77
N ALA A 33 -1.36 -29.80 12.25
CA ALA A 33 0.07 -30.01 12.01
C ALA A 33 0.61 -29.14 10.87
N TYR A 34 -0.11 -29.07 9.75
CA TYR A 34 0.31 -28.27 8.60
C TYR A 34 0.22 -26.77 8.90
N GLY A 35 -0.82 -26.34 9.63
CA GLY A 35 -1.00 -24.95 10.04
C GLY A 35 0.08 -24.45 10.99
N SER A 36 0.51 -25.28 11.95
CA SER A 36 1.63 -24.93 12.85
C SER A 36 2.95 -24.84 12.08
N LEU A 37 3.22 -25.80 11.19
CA LEU A 37 4.40 -25.80 10.31
C LEU A 37 4.48 -24.53 9.47
N LEU A 38 3.39 -24.16 8.79
CA LEU A 38 3.36 -22.96 7.94
C LEU A 38 3.59 -21.65 8.72
N LYS A 39 3.02 -21.55 9.92
CA LYS A 39 3.24 -20.37 10.79
C LYS A 39 4.69 -20.27 11.25
N ALA A 40 5.33 -21.41 11.53
CA ALA A 40 6.73 -21.46 11.92
C ALA A 40 7.69 -21.18 10.77
N SER A 41 7.37 -21.64 9.54
CA SER A 41 8.25 -21.47 8.38
C SER A 41 8.13 -20.11 7.69
N MET A 42 6.93 -19.50 7.66
CA MET A 42 6.67 -18.24 6.95
C MET A 42 6.81 -16.99 7.84
N THR A 43 7.90 -16.88 8.60
CA THR A 43 8.14 -15.80 9.59
C THR A 43 8.75 -14.52 9.00
N THR A 44 9.29 -14.58 7.77
CA THR A 44 10.04 -13.49 7.14
C THR A 44 9.17 -12.34 6.63
N LEU A 45 7.85 -12.49 6.65
CA LEU A 45 6.90 -11.46 6.22
C LEU A 45 6.83 -10.32 7.23
N ARG A 46 6.84 -9.07 6.73
CA ARG A 46 6.63 -7.89 7.59
C ARG A 46 5.25 -7.93 8.25
N LYS A 47 5.19 -7.68 9.56
CA LYS A 47 3.93 -7.46 10.30
C LYS A 47 3.06 -6.44 9.56
N ARG A 48 1.76 -6.73 9.44
CA ARG A 48 0.80 -5.91 8.70
C ARG A 48 0.78 -4.45 9.19
N ASP A 49 0.92 -4.26 10.50
CA ASP A 49 0.90 -2.93 11.11
C ASP A 49 2.15 -2.13 10.77
N LYS A 50 3.34 -2.74 10.83
CA LYS A 50 4.59 -2.09 10.36
C LYS A 50 4.53 -1.69 8.88
N LYS A 51 3.86 -2.49 8.03
CA LYS A 51 3.62 -2.14 6.62
C LYS A 51 2.67 -0.94 6.51
N ARG A 52 1.55 -0.95 7.25
CA ARG A 52 0.55 0.13 7.27
C ARG A 52 1.15 1.44 7.77
N GLU A 53 1.93 1.40 8.85
CA GLU A 53 2.61 2.58 9.41
C GLU A 53 3.63 3.15 8.43
N LYS A 54 4.46 2.30 7.80
CA LYS A 54 5.39 2.73 6.75
C LYS A 54 4.65 3.40 5.60
N GLN A 55 3.53 2.82 5.13
CA GLN A 55 2.71 3.42 4.08
C GLN A 55 2.13 4.79 4.48
N ARG A 56 1.63 4.94 5.72
CA ARG A 56 1.15 6.23 6.23
C ARG A 56 2.27 7.26 6.31
N ALA A 57 3.45 6.86 6.79
CA ALA A 57 4.61 7.75 6.90
C ALA A 57 5.10 8.21 5.51
N GLU A 58 5.19 7.29 4.54
CA GLU A 58 5.51 7.60 3.15
C GLU A 58 4.45 8.50 2.50
N GLU A 59 3.17 8.27 2.77
CA GLU A 59 2.11 9.12 2.26
C GLU A 59 2.15 10.52 2.86
N ALA A 60 2.40 10.64 4.17
CA ALA A 60 2.58 11.92 4.85
C ALA A 60 3.80 12.67 4.28
N ALA A 61 4.93 11.98 4.10
CA ALA A 61 6.12 12.55 3.49
C ALA A 61 5.85 13.01 2.05
N ARG A 62 5.13 12.22 1.25
CA ARG A 62 4.72 12.57 -0.11
C ARG A 62 3.79 13.78 -0.14
N ARG A 63 2.85 13.89 0.81
CA ARG A 63 1.97 15.06 0.94
C ARG A 63 2.77 16.32 1.31
N LYS A 64 3.72 16.21 2.25
CA LYS A 64 4.62 17.31 2.62
C LYS A 64 5.47 17.77 1.42
N LYS A 65 6.10 16.85 0.69
CA LYS A 65 6.86 17.15 -0.54
C LYS A 65 6.03 17.87 -1.59
N LYS A 66 4.80 17.40 -1.84
CA LYS A 66 3.85 18.04 -2.76
C LYS A 66 3.42 19.45 -2.33
N LEU A 67 3.54 19.79 -1.05
CA LEU A 67 3.20 21.11 -0.54
C LEU A 67 4.42 22.05 -0.60
N SER A 68 5.63 21.52 -0.40
CA SER A 68 6.88 22.29 -0.41
C SER A 68 7.44 22.54 -1.81
N GLU A 69 7.24 21.62 -2.76
CA GLU A 69 7.79 21.75 -4.11
C GLU A 69 6.93 22.68 -4.97
N PRO A 70 7.47 23.80 -5.48
CA PRO A 70 6.73 24.73 -6.32
C PRO A 70 6.43 24.08 -7.69
N ILE A 71 5.16 24.12 -8.12
CA ILE A 71 4.78 23.65 -9.45
C ILE A 71 5.20 24.67 -10.51
N VAL A 72 6.26 24.36 -11.25
CA VAL A 72 6.74 25.18 -12.38
C VAL A 72 5.79 25.03 -13.58
N VAL A 73 5.16 26.13 -14.00
CA VAL A 73 4.23 26.17 -15.14
C VAL A 73 4.99 26.46 -16.44
N GLU A 74 5.60 25.41 -17.00
CA GLU A 74 6.22 25.46 -18.33
C GLU A 74 5.27 25.02 -19.46
N GLY A 75 5.36 25.67 -20.62
CA GLY A 75 4.73 25.26 -21.88
C GLY A 75 4.04 26.38 -22.66
N LYS A 76 3.69 26.10 -23.93
CA LYS A 76 3.02 27.05 -24.84
C LYS A 76 1.62 27.43 -24.34
N LYS A 77 1.27 28.72 -24.40
CA LYS A 77 -0.04 29.27 -23.99
C LYS A 77 -1.19 28.81 -24.90
N ARG A 78 -0.90 28.59 -26.19
CA ARG A 78 -1.86 28.23 -27.25
C ARG A 78 -1.40 26.97 -27.98
N GLY A 79 -2.31 26.30 -28.69
CA GLY A 79 -2.01 25.10 -29.47
C GLY A 79 -1.74 23.85 -28.63
N ASN A 80 -1.00 22.90 -29.21
CA ASN A 80 -0.65 21.65 -28.57
C ASN A 80 0.17 21.91 -27.28
N GLY A 81 -0.29 21.40 -26.14
CA GLY A 81 0.28 21.67 -24.80
C GLY A 81 -0.51 22.65 -23.92
N ARG A 82 -1.49 23.39 -24.47
CA ARG A 82 -2.35 24.31 -23.67
C ARG A 82 -3.04 23.62 -22.51
N ARG A 83 -3.61 22.42 -22.73
CA ARG A 83 -4.32 21.64 -21.70
C ARG A 83 -3.39 21.21 -20.56
N LYS A 84 -2.15 20.83 -20.88
CA LYS A 84 -1.11 20.50 -19.86
C LYS A 84 -0.77 21.73 -19.03
N ARG A 85 -0.57 22.89 -19.67
CA ARG A 85 -0.30 24.17 -18.98
C ARG A 85 -1.45 24.59 -18.06
N GLN A 86 -2.69 24.51 -18.51
CA GLN A 86 -3.87 24.82 -17.69
C GLN A 86 -3.98 23.92 -16.46
N ARG A 87 -3.68 22.62 -16.58
CA ARG A 87 -3.64 21.69 -15.44
C ARG A 87 -2.58 22.10 -14.42
N LYS A 88 -1.38 22.47 -14.87
CA LYS A 88 -0.30 22.98 -14.00
C LYS A 88 -0.70 24.29 -13.30
N MET A 89 -1.30 25.25 -14.01
CA MET A 89 -1.82 26.49 -13.40
C MET A 89 -2.86 26.22 -12.31
N LYS A 90 -3.85 25.36 -12.57
CA LYS A 90 -4.86 24.98 -11.57
C LYS A 90 -4.22 24.31 -10.36
N ALA A 91 -3.20 23.48 -10.57
CA ALA A 91 -2.48 22.82 -9.49
C ALA A 91 -1.67 23.83 -8.64
N ALA A 92 -1.03 24.82 -9.26
CA ALA A 92 -0.31 25.88 -8.57
C ALA A 92 -1.24 26.77 -7.72
N ILE A 93 -2.37 27.20 -8.28
CA ILE A 93 -3.39 27.96 -7.53
C ILE A 93 -3.90 27.14 -6.34
N LYS A 94 -4.13 25.84 -6.54
CA LYS A 94 -4.56 24.95 -5.46
C LYS A 94 -3.49 24.77 -4.37
N GLN A 95 -2.20 24.71 -4.73
CA GLN A 95 -1.11 24.70 -3.75
C GLN A 95 -1.08 26.00 -2.94
N GLN A 96 -1.12 27.16 -3.58
CA GLN A 96 -1.07 28.46 -2.91
C GLN A 96 -2.23 28.65 -1.93
N THR A 97 -3.45 28.35 -2.36
CA THR A 97 -4.64 28.40 -1.50
C THR A 97 -4.57 27.41 -0.33
N SER A 98 -3.93 26.25 -0.52
CA SER A 98 -3.72 25.28 0.56
C SER A 98 -2.69 25.78 1.57
N ILE A 99 -1.63 26.46 1.13
CA ILE A 99 -0.61 27.07 1.98
C ILE A 99 -1.20 28.21 2.80
N GLN A 100 -1.95 29.11 2.16
CA GLN A 100 -2.63 30.22 2.85
C GLN A 100 -3.57 29.71 3.96
N LYS A 101 -4.41 28.71 3.66
CA LYS A 101 -5.29 28.09 4.68
C LYS A 101 -4.55 27.44 5.83
N LEU A 102 -3.32 26.96 5.62
CA LEU A 102 -2.50 26.40 6.69
C LEU A 102 -1.91 27.51 7.56
N GLN A 103 -1.44 28.60 6.95
CA GLN A 103 -0.95 29.78 7.65
C GLN A 103 -2.06 30.40 8.52
N GLU A 104 -3.25 30.61 7.96
CA GLU A 104 -4.42 31.12 8.71
C GLU A 104 -4.77 30.23 9.92
N ARG A 105 -4.64 28.90 9.79
CA ARG A 105 -4.88 27.95 10.88
C ARG A 105 -3.80 28.00 11.95
N GLU A 106 -2.54 28.23 11.59
CA GLU A 106 -1.44 28.38 12.54
C GLU A 106 -1.56 29.69 13.30
N GLU A 107 -1.87 30.80 12.61
CA GLU A 107 -2.10 32.10 13.22
C GLU A 107 -3.31 32.09 14.17
N ALA A 108 -4.42 31.45 13.78
CA ALA A 108 -5.60 31.31 14.64
C ALA A 108 -5.30 30.50 15.91
N LYS A 109 -4.44 29.47 15.83
CA LYS A 109 -3.99 28.70 17.00
C LYS A 109 -3.09 29.53 17.90
N ALA A 110 -2.15 30.29 17.33
CA ALA A 110 -1.24 31.15 18.08
C ALA A 110 -1.95 32.31 18.78
N LYS A 111 -3.08 32.79 18.25
CA LYS A 111 -3.92 33.81 18.89
C LYS A 111 -4.83 33.26 19.98
N ALA A 112 -5.09 31.95 19.99
CA ALA A 112 -5.95 31.28 20.96
C ALA A 112 -5.17 30.69 22.15
N SER A 113 -3.84 30.58 22.03
CA SER A 113 -2.89 30.27 23.11
C SER A 113 -2.41 31.53 23.79
#